data_AF-A0ABD5ZNV6-F1
#
_entry.id   AF-A0ABD5ZNV6-F1
#
_cell.length_a   1.000
_cell.length_b   1.000
_cell.length_c   1.000
_cell.angle_alpha   90.00
_cell.angle_beta   90.00
_cell.angle_gamma   90.00
#
_symmetry.space_group_name_H-M   'P 1'
#
loop_
_entity.id
_entity.type
_entity.pdbx_description
1 polymer ?
#
loop_
_entity_poly.entity_id
_entity_poly.type
_entity_poly.pdbx_seq_one_letter_code
_entity_poly.pdbx_strand_id
1 'polypeptide(L)'
;MPTIEVTEDQLDRLEAVRDDVAAALAGPYGHVRTRDAVAYLLDTYTPPAETDAEAAPSAGTASDPAPEPSAGASTEDDGDDATEDATDDDGTATEDDDAGANRLNAMMNLLDEHDDKWRESGGDEPYEVDLPDGSTETARTQDDVRGLLFRHYR
;
A
#
# COMPACT_ATOMS: atom_id res chain seq x y z
N MET A 1 17.25 14.25 -4.01
CA MET A 1 15.97 14.61 -4.66
C MET A 1 15.01 14.97 -3.56
N PRO A 2 14.21 16.05 -3.70
CA PRO A 2 13.18 16.36 -2.71
C PRO A 2 12.20 15.18 -2.59
N THR A 3 11.75 14.92 -1.38
CA THR A 3 10.72 13.93 -1.06
C THR A 3 9.37 14.64 -0.93
N ILE A 4 8.31 13.99 -1.39
CA ILE A 4 6.93 14.48 -1.29
C ILE A 4 6.19 13.47 -0.45
N GLU A 5 5.51 13.93 0.61
CA GLU A 5 4.61 13.10 1.39
C GLU A 5 3.25 13.04 0.69
N VAL A 6 2.68 11.83 0.60
CA VAL A 6 1.37 11.57 -0.01
C VAL A 6 0.45 10.98 1.03
N THR A 7 -0.84 11.33 0.96
CA THR A 7 -1.85 10.71 1.83
C THR A 7 -2.11 9.27 1.41
N GLU A 8 -2.71 8.47 2.29
CA GLU A 8 -3.10 7.09 2.00
C GLU A 8 -4.05 7.01 0.79
N ASP A 9 -5.06 7.90 0.72
CA ASP A 9 -5.95 7.98 -0.44
C ASP A 9 -5.21 8.30 -1.75
N GLN A 10 -4.17 9.13 -1.69
CA GLN A 10 -3.35 9.46 -2.86
C GLN A 10 -2.49 8.28 -3.29
N LEU A 11 -1.98 7.53 -2.32
CA LEU A 11 -1.20 6.31 -2.57
C LEU A 11 -2.09 5.24 -3.22
N ASP A 12 -3.28 5.01 -2.68
CA ASP A 12 -4.27 4.07 -3.24
C ASP A 12 -4.61 4.43 -4.70
N ARG A 13 -4.89 5.71 -4.95
CA ARG A 13 -5.16 6.18 -6.32
C ARG A 13 -3.97 6.00 -7.24
N LEU A 14 -2.75 6.21 -6.75
CA LEU A 14 -1.53 6.04 -7.53
C LEU A 14 -1.22 4.56 -7.80
N GLU A 15 -1.57 3.67 -6.86
CA GLU A 15 -1.50 2.22 -6.99
C GLU A 15 -2.45 1.73 -8.08
N ALA A 16 -3.70 2.20 -8.09
CA ALA A 16 -4.65 1.90 -9.16
C ALA A 16 -4.10 2.33 -10.54
N VAL A 17 -3.54 3.55 -10.65
CA VAL A 17 -2.90 4.01 -11.90
C VAL A 17 -1.72 3.13 -12.28
N ARG A 18 -0.90 2.70 -11.31
CA ARG A 18 0.24 1.80 -11.55
C ARG A 18 -0.22 0.47 -12.14
N ASP A 19 -1.29 -0.11 -11.60
CA ASP A 19 -1.81 -1.39 -12.07
C ASP A 19 -2.44 -1.28 -13.46
N ASP A 20 -3.17 -0.19 -13.74
CA ASP A 20 -3.68 0.12 -15.08
C ASP A 20 -2.53 0.23 -16.11
N VAL A 21 -1.49 0.98 -15.76
CA VAL A 21 -0.29 1.16 -16.60
C VAL A 21 0.45 -0.18 -16.77
N ALA A 22 0.55 -0.99 -15.73
CA ALA A 22 1.20 -2.31 -15.79
C ALA A 22 0.45 -3.26 -16.71
N ALA A 23 -0.88 -3.33 -16.58
CA ALA A 23 -1.75 -4.13 -17.42
C ALA A 23 -1.68 -3.69 -18.89
N ALA A 24 -1.60 -2.39 -19.16
CA ALA A 24 -1.58 -1.85 -20.51
C ALA A 24 -0.21 -1.97 -21.21
N LEU A 25 0.90 -1.78 -20.48
CA LEU A 25 2.21 -1.52 -21.08
C LEU A 25 3.32 -2.49 -20.64
N ALA A 26 3.24 -3.07 -19.45
CA ALA A 26 4.35 -3.83 -18.87
C ALA A 26 4.31 -5.34 -19.23
N GLY A 27 3.14 -5.84 -19.65
CA GLY A 27 2.95 -7.24 -20.01
C GLY A 27 3.03 -8.20 -18.80
N PRO A 28 2.95 -9.53 -19.02
CA PRO A 28 2.69 -10.52 -17.96
C PRO A 28 3.76 -10.63 -16.86
N TYR A 29 4.95 -10.10 -17.10
CA TYR A 29 6.10 -10.17 -16.18
C TYR A 29 6.71 -8.81 -15.89
N GLY A 30 6.07 -7.72 -16.34
CA GLY A 30 6.54 -6.37 -16.11
C GLY A 30 5.89 -5.77 -14.87
N HIS A 31 6.70 -5.20 -13.99
CA HIS A 31 6.21 -4.42 -12.85
C HIS A 31 6.53 -2.95 -13.07
N VAL A 32 5.53 -2.11 -12.82
CA VAL A 32 5.64 -0.64 -12.89
C VAL A 32 5.93 -0.14 -11.49
N ARG A 33 6.92 0.74 -11.31
CA ARG A 33 7.18 1.36 -10.01
C ARG A 33 6.27 2.56 -9.82
N THR A 34 6.04 2.96 -8.57
CA THR A 34 5.31 4.19 -8.22
C THR A 34 5.85 5.42 -8.96
N ARG A 35 7.18 5.49 -9.13
CA ARG A 35 7.83 6.57 -9.90
C ARG A 35 7.44 6.59 -11.37
N ASP A 36 7.22 5.43 -11.97
CA ASP A 36 6.85 5.30 -13.38
C ASP A 36 5.39 5.71 -13.59
N ALA A 37 4.51 5.37 -12.64
CA ALA A 37 3.12 5.86 -12.62
C ALA A 37 3.06 7.40 -12.51
N VAL A 38 3.87 8.00 -11.63
CA VAL A 38 3.97 9.48 -11.54
C VAL A 38 4.51 10.08 -12.84
N ALA A 39 5.52 9.46 -13.47
CA ALA A 39 6.05 9.94 -14.74
C ALA A 39 4.98 9.90 -15.85
N TYR A 40 4.18 8.83 -15.91
CA TYR A 40 3.06 8.71 -16.83
C TYR A 40 2.00 9.81 -16.61
N LEU A 41 1.64 10.10 -15.36
CA LEU A 41 0.70 11.18 -15.03
C LEU A 41 1.23 12.55 -15.43
N LEU A 42 2.53 12.82 -15.24
CA LEU A 42 3.15 14.08 -15.65
C LEU A 42 3.22 14.25 -17.17
N ASP A 43 3.45 13.16 -17.91
CA ASP A 43 3.49 13.16 -19.37
C ASP A 43 2.10 13.36 -19.99
N THR A 44 1.05 12.82 -19.33
CA THR A 44 -0.34 12.92 -19.79
C THR A 44 -1.04 14.21 -19.31
N TYR A 45 -0.49 14.89 -18.30
CA TYR A 45 -1.11 16.08 -17.73
C TYR A 45 -1.15 17.23 -18.74
N THR A 46 -2.35 17.62 -19.13
CA THR A 46 -2.60 18.84 -19.91
C THR A 46 -3.11 19.93 -18.98
N PRO A 47 -2.44 21.10 -18.91
CA PRO A 47 -2.89 22.17 -18.03
C PRO A 47 -4.21 22.77 -18.54
N PRO A 48 -5.08 23.24 -17.63
CA PRO A 48 -6.42 23.71 -17.99
C PRO A 48 -6.41 24.93 -18.92
N ALA A 49 -5.34 25.74 -18.90
CA ALA A 49 -5.16 26.86 -19.81
C ALA A 49 -4.96 26.43 -21.27
N GLU A 50 -4.48 25.20 -21.51
CA GLU A 50 -4.32 24.62 -22.84
C GLU A 50 -5.51 23.71 -23.21
N THR A 51 -6.29 23.25 -22.22
CA THR A 51 -7.50 22.45 -22.43
C THR A 51 -8.63 23.22 -23.12
N ASP A 52 -8.75 24.54 -22.93
CA ASP A 52 -9.80 25.38 -23.54
C ASP A 52 -9.66 25.52 -25.08
N ALA A 53 -8.53 25.07 -25.65
CA ALA A 53 -8.28 25.17 -27.08
C ALA A 53 -8.90 24.02 -27.91
N GLU A 54 -9.14 22.82 -27.36
CA GLU A 54 -9.58 21.63 -28.13
C GLU A 54 -10.55 20.69 -27.37
N ALA A 55 -11.48 21.21 -26.56
CA ALA A 55 -12.52 20.38 -25.94
C ALA A 55 -13.62 19.96 -26.92
N ALA A 56 -13.34 18.98 -27.79
CA ALA A 56 -14.36 18.07 -28.32
C ALA A 56 -14.24 16.73 -27.58
N PRO A 57 -15.26 16.28 -26.82
CA PRO A 57 -15.15 15.05 -26.04
C PRO A 57 -15.28 13.84 -26.95
N SER A 58 -14.17 13.16 -27.24
CA SER A 58 -14.21 11.75 -27.66
C SER A 58 -14.54 10.90 -26.43
N ALA A 59 -15.82 10.59 -26.27
CA ALA A 59 -16.30 9.55 -25.38
C ALA A 59 -15.73 8.20 -25.86
N GLY A 60 -14.57 7.81 -25.33
CA GLY A 60 -13.94 6.51 -25.55
C GLY A 60 -14.60 5.42 -24.71
N THR A 61 -15.69 4.88 -25.26
CA THR A 61 -16.32 3.56 -25.03
C THR A 61 -15.88 2.76 -23.79
N ALA A 62 -16.77 2.67 -22.81
CA ALA A 62 -16.82 1.52 -21.91
C ALA A 62 -17.16 0.28 -22.76
N SER A 63 -16.17 -0.57 -23.03
CA SER A 63 -16.42 -1.92 -23.56
C SER A 63 -16.88 -2.79 -22.40
N ASP A 64 -18.19 -2.95 -22.28
CA ASP A 64 -18.85 -4.02 -21.56
C ASP A 64 -18.95 -5.25 -22.48
N PRO A 65 -18.24 -6.37 -22.23
CA PRO A 65 -18.56 -7.62 -22.87
C PRO A 65 -19.49 -8.44 -21.97
N ALA A 66 -20.79 -8.40 -22.30
CA ALA A 66 -21.77 -9.37 -21.81
C ALA A 66 -21.38 -10.81 -22.24
N PRO A 67 -21.60 -11.84 -21.41
CA PRO A 67 -21.29 -13.22 -21.74
C PRO A 67 -22.41 -13.90 -22.57
N GLU A 68 -22.05 -14.48 -23.71
CA GLU A 68 -22.91 -15.37 -24.52
C GLU A 68 -22.80 -16.83 -24.01
N PRO A 69 -23.91 -17.55 -23.77
CA PRO A 69 -23.86 -18.98 -23.48
C PRO A 69 -23.97 -19.81 -24.77
N SER A 70 -22.87 -20.44 -25.21
CA SER A 70 -22.91 -21.46 -26.26
C SER A 70 -22.73 -22.85 -25.66
N ALA A 71 -23.84 -23.58 -25.61
CA ALA A 71 -23.90 -25.00 -25.28
C ALA A 71 -23.54 -25.86 -26.51
N GLY A 72 -22.82 -26.96 -26.28
CA GLY A 72 -22.90 -28.14 -27.15
C GLY A 72 -21.61 -28.95 -27.36
N ALA A 73 -21.44 -29.97 -26.49
CA ALA A 73 -21.05 -31.37 -26.78
C ALA A 73 -19.71 -31.67 -27.50
N SER A 74 -18.99 -32.77 -27.29
CA SER A 74 -18.86 -33.87 -26.31
C SER A 74 -17.60 -34.61 -26.75
N THR A 75 -16.83 -35.25 -25.85
CA THR A 75 -16.15 -36.54 -26.10
C THR A 75 -15.75 -37.15 -24.76
N GLU A 76 -16.19 -38.38 -24.57
CA GLU A 76 -15.87 -39.31 -23.48
C GLU A 76 -14.48 -39.93 -23.73
N ASP A 77 -13.68 -40.13 -22.67
CA ASP A 77 -12.62 -41.18 -22.56
C ASP A 77 -12.21 -41.22 -21.07
N ASP A 78 -12.71 -42.20 -20.29
CA ASP A 78 -11.97 -43.42 -19.83
C ASP A 78 -10.64 -43.07 -19.14
N GLY A 79 -10.31 -43.43 -17.90
CA GLY A 79 -10.90 -44.31 -16.90
C GLY A 79 -9.91 -44.39 -15.71
N ASP A 80 -10.42 -44.89 -14.57
CA ASP A 80 -9.68 -45.64 -13.55
C ASP A 80 -8.58 -44.95 -12.72
N ASP A 81 -8.83 -44.71 -11.43
CA ASP A 81 -8.40 -45.65 -10.37
C ASP A 81 -8.93 -45.15 -9.01
N ALA A 82 -9.32 -46.09 -8.17
CA ALA A 82 -10.00 -45.87 -6.90
C ALA A 82 -9.05 -46.13 -5.71
N THR A 83 -9.51 -45.70 -4.52
CA THR A 83 -9.08 -46.10 -3.15
C THR A 83 -7.77 -45.49 -2.66
N GLU A 84 -7.53 -45.09 -1.41
CA GLU A 84 -8.19 -45.12 -0.09
C GLU A 84 -7.36 -44.15 0.79
N ASP A 85 -7.99 -43.25 1.57
CA ASP A 85 -8.08 -43.27 3.05
C ASP A 85 -6.87 -42.68 3.83
N ALA A 86 -7.21 -42.10 5.00
CA ALA A 86 -6.39 -41.69 6.15
C ALA A 86 -5.69 -40.31 6.19
N THR A 87 -6.35 -39.40 6.94
CA THR A 87 -5.86 -38.57 8.07
C THR A 87 -4.35 -38.32 8.23
N ASP A 88 -3.94 -37.04 8.26
CA ASP A 88 -3.35 -36.28 9.41
C ASP A 88 -2.91 -34.89 8.87
N ASP A 89 -3.40 -33.79 9.45
CA ASP A 89 -2.59 -32.88 10.28
C ASP A 89 -1.43 -32.18 9.53
N ASP A 90 -1.65 -30.91 9.16
CA ASP A 90 -0.74 -29.82 9.53
C ASP A 90 -1.42 -28.48 9.27
N GLY A 91 -1.55 -27.68 10.32
CA GLY A 91 -2.08 -26.33 10.22
C GLY A 91 -1.14 -25.44 9.43
N THR A 92 -1.65 -24.79 8.40
CA THR A 92 -1.01 -23.57 7.90
C THR A 92 -2.09 -22.49 7.76
N ALA A 93 -2.37 -21.86 8.90
CA ALA A 93 -2.68 -20.45 8.88
C ALA A 93 -1.42 -19.78 8.30
N THR A 94 -1.50 -19.31 7.07
CA THR A 94 -0.54 -18.32 6.57
C THR A 94 -0.81 -17.04 7.36
N GLU A 95 -0.23 -16.97 8.55
CA GLU A 95 -0.12 -15.77 9.36
C GLU A 95 0.81 -14.79 8.63
N ASP A 96 0.26 -13.60 8.40
CA ASP A 96 0.92 -12.34 8.71
C ASP A 96 2.19 -11.93 7.95
N ASP A 97 2.00 -11.44 6.72
CA ASP A 97 2.78 -10.29 6.23
C ASP A 97 2.15 -8.94 6.67
N ASP A 98 0.96 -8.97 7.29
CA ASP A 98 0.23 -7.80 7.81
C ASP A 98 0.51 -7.49 9.31
N ALA A 99 1.05 -8.43 10.11
CA ALA A 99 1.45 -8.15 11.49
C ALA A 99 2.59 -7.15 11.57
N GLY A 100 3.42 -7.02 10.54
CA GLY A 100 4.45 -5.98 10.47
C GLY A 100 3.84 -4.59 10.35
N ALA A 101 2.91 -4.42 9.40
CA ALA A 101 2.21 -3.17 9.15
C ALA A 101 1.25 -2.81 10.28
N ASN A 102 0.46 -3.75 10.80
CA ASN A 102 -0.46 -3.50 11.92
C ASN A 102 0.28 -3.25 13.25
N ARG A 103 1.44 -3.90 13.49
CA ARG A 103 2.29 -3.59 14.65
C ARG A 103 2.98 -2.25 14.51
N LEU A 104 3.48 -1.90 13.32
CA LEU A 104 4.03 -0.57 13.02
C LEU A 104 2.96 0.52 13.13
N ASN A 105 1.73 0.26 12.67
CA ASN A 105 0.60 1.18 12.73
C ASN A 105 0.11 1.36 14.18
N ALA A 106 -0.07 0.28 14.94
CA ALA A 106 -0.32 0.34 16.38
C ALA A 106 0.82 1.07 17.13
N MET A 107 2.05 0.97 16.63
CA MET A 107 3.21 1.66 17.17
C MET A 107 3.34 3.12 16.72
N MET A 108 2.83 3.50 15.54
CA MET A 108 2.76 4.89 15.08
C MET A 108 1.63 5.64 15.79
N ASN A 109 0.50 4.97 16.03
CA ASN A 109 -0.59 5.49 16.84
C ASN A 109 -0.13 5.85 18.27
N LEU A 110 0.88 5.15 18.82
CA LEU A 110 1.45 5.46 20.13
C LEU A 110 2.23 6.78 20.18
N LEU A 111 2.87 7.20 19.08
CA LEU A 111 3.50 8.53 19.03
C LEU A 111 2.44 9.63 18.95
N ASP A 112 1.37 9.39 18.21
CA ASP A 112 0.26 10.35 18.07
C ASP A 112 -0.51 10.52 19.39
N GLU A 113 -0.76 9.41 20.10
CA GLU A 113 -1.45 9.40 21.39
C GLU A 113 -0.64 10.05 22.52
N HIS A 114 0.67 10.22 22.32
CA HIS A 114 1.58 10.86 23.26
C HIS A 114 2.33 12.06 22.64
N ASP A 115 1.78 12.72 21.61
CA ASP A 115 2.37 13.92 20.99
C ASP A 115 2.64 15.03 22.04
N ASP A 116 1.83 15.08 23.10
CA ASP A 116 2.00 16.02 24.20
C ASP A 116 3.24 15.75 25.09
N LYS A 117 3.88 14.59 24.92
CA LYS A 117 5.03 14.12 25.71
C LYS A 117 6.34 14.12 24.96
N TRP A 118 6.34 14.28 23.64
CA TRP A 118 7.58 14.32 22.88
C TRP A 118 7.55 15.45 21.87
N ARG A 119 8.72 16.02 21.60
CA ARG A 119 8.86 17.11 20.62
C ARG A 119 10.14 16.97 19.83
N GLU A 120 10.12 17.51 18.62
CA GLU A 120 11.33 17.65 17.83
C GLU A 120 12.21 18.75 18.44
N SER A 121 13.43 18.38 18.82
CA SER A 121 14.44 19.31 19.32
C SER A 121 15.37 19.73 18.20
N GLY A 122 15.70 21.01 18.14
CA GLY A 122 16.76 21.52 17.25
C GLY A 122 18.18 21.29 17.78
N GLY A 123 18.36 20.36 18.74
CA GLY A 123 19.64 20.03 19.37
C GLY A 123 20.46 18.97 18.61
N ASP A 124 21.51 18.45 19.26
CA ASP A 124 22.34 17.37 18.72
C ASP A 124 21.55 16.08 18.44
N GLU A 125 20.43 15.90 19.13
CA GLU A 125 19.49 14.80 18.94
C GLU A 125 18.11 15.37 18.55
N PRO A 126 17.56 14.97 17.39
CA PRO A 126 16.39 15.62 16.79
C PRO A 126 15.10 15.43 17.59
N TYR A 127 15.05 14.52 18.55
CA TYR A 127 13.84 14.26 19.32
C TYR A 127 14.13 14.29 20.82
N GLU A 128 13.17 14.76 21.60
CA GLU A 128 13.22 14.68 23.06
C GLU A 128 11.85 14.34 23.65
N VAL A 129 11.86 13.63 24.78
CA VAL A 129 10.68 13.09 25.45
C VAL A 129 10.66 13.53 26.92
N ASP A 130 9.54 14.09 27.35
CA ASP A 130 9.27 14.39 28.75
C ASP A 130 8.82 13.11 29.48
N LEU A 131 9.65 12.61 30.39
CA LEU A 131 9.36 11.46 31.22
C LEU A 131 8.38 11.84 32.35
N PRO A 132 7.60 10.88 32.87
CA PRO A 132 6.70 11.12 34.00
C PRO A 132 7.46 11.41 35.31
N ASP A 133 8.77 11.12 35.34
CA ASP A 133 9.69 11.48 36.42
C ASP A 133 10.08 12.98 36.39
N GLY A 134 9.65 13.73 35.36
CA GLY A 134 9.95 15.16 35.18
C GLY A 134 11.30 15.45 34.54
N SER A 135 11.99 14.43 34.03
CA SER A 135 13.24 14.56 33.26
C SER A 135 12.97 14.49 31.75
N THR A 136 13.82 15.11 30.94
CA THR A 136 13.80 14.97 29.48
C THR A 136 14.88 14.00 29.01
N GLU A 137 14.51 13.03 28.16
CA GLU A 137 15.46 12.17 27.43
C GLU A 137 15.50 12.54 25.95
N THR A 138 16.69 12.48 25.35
CA THR A 138 16.92 12.74 23.94
C THR A 138 17.00 11.45 23.14
N ALA A 139 16.57 11.51 21.88
CA ALA A 139 16.46 10.39 20.98
C ALA A 139 16.87 10.76 19.55
N ARG A 140 17.46 9.78 18.85
CA ARG A 140 17.94 9.95 17.47
C ARG A 140 16.88 9.58 16.44
N THR A 141 15.98 8.67 16.79
CA THR A 141 14.92 8.19 15.91
C THR A 141 13.58 8.15 16.64
N GLN A 142 12.49 8.16 15.86
CA GLN A 142 11.13 7.99 16.39
C GLN A 142 10.92 6.62 17.05
N ASP A 143 11.66 5.58 16.67
CA ASP A 143 11.60 4.27 17.33
C ASP A 143 12.19 4.31 18.75
N ASP A 144 13.26 5.10 18.94
CA ASP A 144 13.84 5.35 20.27
C ASP A 144 12.87 6.15 21.16
N VAL A 145 12.22 7.19 20.61
CA VAL A 145 11.14 7.96 21.28
C VAL A 145 10.02 7.03 21.74
N ARG A 146 9.59 6.13 20.85
CA ARG A 146 8.55 5.14 21.17
C ARG A 146 8.99 4.18 22.26
N GLY A 147 10.25 3.74 22.25
CA GLY A 147 10.83 2.88 23.28
C GLY A 147 10.80 3.53 24.67
N LEU A 148 11.07 4.83 24.74
CA LEU A 148 10.96 5.62 25.96
C LEU A 148 9.52 5.76 26.43
N LEU A 149 8.59 6.11 25.53
CA LEU A 149 7.16 6.20 25.84
C LEU A 149 6.61 4.86 26.36
N PHE A 150 6.92 3.76 25.68
CA PHE A 150 6.45 2.43 26.08
C PHE A 150 6.99 1.97 27.44
N ARG A 151 8.19 2.41 27.82
CA ARG A 151 8.79 2.08 29.12
C ARG A 151 8.16 2.87 30.27
N HIS A 152 7.71 4.09 30.00
CA HIS A 152 7.34 5.06 31.05
C HIS A 152 5.83 5.34 31.15
N TYR A 153 5.04 5.12 30.10
CA TYR A 153 3.63 5.53 30.01
C TYR A 153 2.63 4.40 29.74
N ARG A 154 2.97 3.16 30.10
CA ARG A 154 2.11 1.98 29.91
C ARG A 154 0.94 1.88 30.90
#